data_AF-A0A366FHC9-F1
#
_entry.id   AF-A0A366FHC9-F1
#
_cell.length_a   1.000
_cell.length_b   1.000
_cell.length_c   1.000
_cell.angle_alpha   90.00
_cell.angle_beta   90.00
_cell.angle_gamma   90.00
#
_symmetry.space_group_name_H-M   'P 1'
#
loop_
_entity.id
_entity.type
_entity.pdbx_description
1 polymer ?
#
loop_
_entity_poly.entity_id
_entity_poly.type
_entity_poly.pdbx_seq_one_letter_code
_entity_poly.pdbx_strand_id
1 'polypeptide(L)' 'MTEGKAAKLVRMANQIGDFYAAMPDEEATTGAASHLSAYWTPKMIDELLAVADTASAGLNPTAAHAVETLRRARRG' A
#
# COMPACT_ATOMS: atom_id res chain seq x y z
N MET A 1 22.51 -1.02 5.22
CA MET A 1 21.91 0.03 4.36
C MET A 1 20.58 -0.46 3.78
N THR A 2 19.53 -0.54 4.60
CA THR A 2 18.19 -1.05 4.17
C THR A 2 17.08 -0.02 4.38
N GLU A 3 17.40 1.11 5.02
CA GLU A 3 16.48 2.20 5.34
C GLU A 3 15.90 2.93 4.10
N GLY A 4 16.53 2.81 2.93
CA GLY A 4 16.08 3.50 1.71
C GLY A 4 15.01 2.78 0.88
N LYS A 5 14.92 1.44 0.95
CA LYS A 5 14.02 0.67 0.07
C LYS A 5 12.59 0.65 0.60
N ALA A 6 12.44 0.30 1.88
CA ALA A 6 11.14 0.28 2.56
C ALA A 6 10.48 1.67 2.55
N ALA A 7 11.24 2.71 2.92
CA ALA A 7 10.76 4.09 2.87
C ALA A 7 10.32 4.53 1.47
N LYS A 8 11.02 4.06 0.41
CA LYS A 8 10.61 4.32 -0.98
C LYS A 8 9.28 3.64 -1.32
N LEU A 9 9.07 2.38 -0.92
CA LEU A 9 7.81 1.68 -1.15
C LEU A 9 6.65 2.39 -0.43
N VAL A 10 6.81 2.73 0.85
CA VAL A 10 5.83 3.52 1.60
C VAL A 10 5.52 4.83 0.90
N ARG A 11 6.54 5.59 0.49
CA ARG A 11 6.35 6.87 -0.20
C ARG A 11 5.55 6.70 -1.49
N MET A 12 5.86 5.69 -2.30
CA MET A 12 5.11 5.43 -3.54
C MET A 12 3.69 4.96 -3.27
N ALA A 13 3.47 4.11 -2.25
CA ALA A 13 2.14 3.69 -1.84
C ALA A 13 1.29 4.89 -1.38
N ASN A 14 1.88 5.84 -0.64
CA ASN A 14 1.21 7.07 -0.26
C ASN A 14 0.85 7.93 -1.46
N GLN A 15 1.77 8.10 -2.43
CA GLN A 15 1.46 8.84 -3.66
C GLN A 15 0.26 8.26 -4.42
N ILE A 16 0.14 6.93 -4.44
CA ILE A 16 -1.05 6.24 -5.00
C ILE A 16 -2.27 6.51 -4.12
N GLY A 17 -2.16 6.40 -2.79
CA GLY A 17 -3.25 6.68 -1.87
C GLY A 17 -3.78 8.12 -1.98
N ASP A 18 -2.88 9.11 -2.11
CA ASP A 18 -3.21 10.53 -2.27
C ASP A 18 -3.93 10.78 -3.61
N PHE A 19 -3.55 10.07 -4.68
CA PHE A 19 -4.25 10.16 -5.96
C PHE A 19 -5.72 9.72 -5.85
N TYR A 20 -5.99 8.67 -5.07
CA TYR A 20 -7.33 8.16 -4.85
C TYR A 20 -8.10 8.87 -3.72
N ALA A 21 -7.45 9.74 -2.94
CA ALA A 21 -8.03 10.35 -1.73
C ALA A 21 -9.22 11.30 -2.00
N ALA A 22 -9.44 11.72 -3.25
CA ALA A 22 -10.62 12.51 -3.63
C ALA A 22 -11.88 11.67 -3.88
N MET A 23 -11.74 10.34 -3.92
CA MET A 23 -12.86 9.40 -4.11
C MET A 23 -13.48 9.01 -2.75
N PRO A 24 -14.70 8.47 -2.72
CA PRO A 24 -15.26 7.87 -1.51
C PRO A 24 -14.36 6.76 -0.95
N ASP A 25 -14.28 6.61 0.37
CA ASP A 25 -13.32 5.74 1.06
C ASP A 25 -13.24 4.30 0.50
N GLU A 26 -14.38 3.68 0.19
CA GLU A 26 -14.43 2.33 -0.37
C GLU A 26 -13.86 2.26 -1.80
N GLU A 27 -14.20 3.24 -2.63
CA GLU A 27 -13.68 3.37 -4.00
C GLU A 27 -12.19 3.69 -3.98
N ALA A 28 -11.76 4.59 -3.09
CA ALA A 28 -10.36 4.97 -2.94
C ALA A 28 -9.51 3.77 -2.52
N THR A 29 -9.98 3.00 -1.54
CA THR A 29 -9.32 1.78 -1.05
C THR A 29 -9.21 0.74 -2.16
N THR A 30 -10.32 0.46 -2.85
CA THR A 30 -10.37 -0.55 -3.92
C THR A 30 -9.52 -0.15 -5.11
N GLY A 31 -9.56 1.13 -5.50
CA GLY A 31 -8.76 1.70 -6.57
C GLY A 31 -7.26 1.61 -6.27
N ALA A 32 -6.84 2.04 -5.09
CA ALA A 32 -5.44 1.97 -4.68
C ALA A 32 -4.93 0.53 -4.58
N ALA A 33 -5.70 -0.39 -3.99
CA ALA A 33 -5.34 -1.81 -3.91
C ALA A 33 -5.20 -2.44 -5.31
N SER A 34 -6.13 -2.15 -6.21
CA SER A 34 -6.10 -2.64 -7.60
C SER A 34 -4.92 -2.06 -8.38
N HIS A 35 -4.58 -0.79 -8.17
CA HIS A 35 -3.42 -0.16 -8.79
C HIS A 35 -2.11 -0.83 -8.31
N LEU A 36 -1.98 -1.02 -7.00
CA LEU A 36 -0.82 -1.71 -6.43
C LEU A 36 -0.69 -3.13 -6.98
N SER A 37 -1.77 -3.91 -7.03
CA SER A 37 -1.73 -5.29 -7.55
C SER A 37 -1.44 -5.36 -9.05
N ALA A 38 -1.92 -4.41 -9.84
CA ALA A 38 -1.73 -4.38 -11.29
C ALA A 38 -0.32 -3.96 -11.70
N TYR A 39 0.28 -2.98 -11.00
CA TYR A 39 1.54 -2.36 -11.44
C TYR A 39 2.76 -2.77 -10.62
N TRP A 40 2.59 -3.33 -9.43
CA TRP A 40 3.72 -3.77 -8.61
C TRP A 40 3.97 -5.27 -8.77
N THR A 41 5.24 -5.64 -8.73
CA THR A 41 5.60 -7.07 -8.70
C THR A 41 5.15 -7.71 -7.40
N PRO A 42 4.89 -9.04 -7.39
CA PRO A 42 4.48 -9.74 -6.16
C PRO A 42 5.43 -9.49 -4.99
N LYS A 43 6.74 -9.47 -5.25
CA LYS A 43 7.80 -9.18 -4.28
C LYS A 43 7.73 -7.77 -3.68
N MET A 44 7.44 -6.75 -4.49
CA MET A 44 7.30 -5.38 -3.98
C MET A 44 6.11 -5.27 -3.01
N ILE A 45 5.02 -5.98 -3.32
CA ILE A 45 3.86 -6.03 -2.43
C ILE A 45 4.24 -6.76 -1.14
N ASP A 46 4.90 -7.93 -1.18
CA ASP A 46 5.37 -8.62 0.04
C ASP A 46 6.23 -7.71 0.93
N GLU A 47 7.16 -6.97 0.32
CA GLU A 47 8.01 -6.02 1.04
C GLU A 47 7.19 -4.87 1.65
N LEU A 48 6.18 -4.34 0.94
CA LEU A 48 5.27 -3.33 1.48
C LEU A 48 4.44 -3.89 2.65
N LEU A 49 3.93 -5.12 2.51
CA LEU A 49 3.15 -5.78 3.55
C LEU A 49 4.00 -5.99 4.81
N ALA A 50 5.26 -6.41 4.66
CA ALA A 50 6.18 -6.59 5.80
C ALA A 50 6.49 -5.27 6.52
N VAL A 51 6.62 -4.16 5.78
CA VAL A 51 6.86 -2.83 6.37
C VAL A 51 5.62 -2.30 7.08
N ALA A 52 4.43 -2.55 6.54
CA ALA A 52 3.16 -2.09 7.12
C ALA A 52 2.80 -2.76 8.47
N ASP A 53 3.49 -3.82 8.87
CA ASP A 53 3.36 -4.41 10.22
C ASP A 53 4.10 -3.62 11.30
N THR A 54 4.90 -2.62 10.89
CA THR A 54 5.56 -1.72 11.81
C THR A 54 4.64 -0.54 12.16
N ALA A 55 4.52 -0.22 13.45
CA ALA A 55 3.69 0.90 13.93
C ALA A 55 4.12 2.29 13.37
N SER A 56 5.31 2.37 12.76
CA SER A 56 5.88 3.57 12.16
C SER A 56 5.92 3.55 10.63
N ALA A 57 5.11 2.70 9.97
CA ALA A 57 5.14 2.53 8.53
C ALA A 57 4.87 3.84 7.76
N GLY A 58 4.20 4.83 8.36
CA GLY A 58 3.99 6.15 7.75
C GLY A 58 3.07 6.13 6.53
N LEU A 59 2.17 5.13 6.44
CA LEU A 59 1.17 5.05 5.37
C LEU A 59 0.04 6.05 5.62
N ASN A 60 -0.44 6.71 4.56
CA ASN A 60 -1.68 7.48 4.63
C ASN A 60 -2.90 6.55 4.76
N PRO A 61 -4.09 7.05 5.15
CA PRO A 61 -5.26 6.20 5.41
C PRO A 61 -5.63 5.31 4.22
N THR A 62 -5.71 5.87 3.01
CA THR A 62 -6.06 5.13 1.79
C THR A 62 -5.06 4.01 1.48
N ALA A 63 -3.76 4.29 1.57
CA ALA A 63 -2.72 3.30 1.32
C ALA A 63 -2.72 2.21 2.41
N ALA A 64 -2.97 2.56 3.68
CA ALA A 64 -3.07 1.60 4.77
C ALA A 64 -4.27 0.64 4.57
N HIS A 65 -5.43 1.16 4.18
CA HIS A 65 -6.59 0.33 3.86
C HIS A 65 -6.34 -0.55 2.63
N ALA A 66 -5.72 -0.01 1.59
CA ALA A 66 -5.36 -0.79 0.40
C ALA A 66 -4.39 -1.94 0.72
N VAL A 67 -3.40 -1.69 1.56
CA VAL A 67 -2.45 -2.70 2.05
C VAL A 67 -3.18 -3.81 2.82
N GLU A 68 -4.13 -3.46 3.68
CA GLU A 68 -4.92 -4.45 4.41
C GLU A 68 -5.81 -5.30 3.48
N THR A 69 -6.38 -4.69 2.43
CA THR A 69 -7.09 -5.42 1.37
C THR A 69 -6.17 -6.42 0.66
N LEU A 70 -4.95 -6.02 0.30
CA LEU A 70 -3.97 -6.90 -0.33
C LEU A 70 -3.53 -8.04 0.60
N ARG A 71 -3.38 -7.79 1.90
CA ARG A 71 -3.08 -8.83 2.89
C ARG A 71 -4.16 -9.89 2.95
N ARG A 72 -5.42 -9.47 2.95
CA ARG A 72 -6.57 -10.39 2.94
C ARG A 72 -6.59 -11.24 1.67
N ALA A 73 -6.38 -10.62 0.52
CA ALA A 73 -6.34 -11.31 -0.77
C ALA A 73 -5.20 -12.36 -0.88
N ARG A 74 -4.08 -12.18 -0.16
CA ARG A 74 -2.95 -13.14 -0.14
C ARG A 74 -3.07 -14.26 0.88
N ARG A 75 -3.97 -14.13 1.86
CA ARG A 75 -4.24 -15.16 2.88
C ARG A 75 -5.36 -16.12 2.47
N GLY A 76 -6.10 -15.79 1.40
CA GLY A 76 -7.16 -16.61 0.83
C GLY A 76 -6.68 -17.52 -0.31
#